data_AF-A0A7S4J4S7-F1
#
_entry.id   AF-A0A7S4J4S7-F1
#
_cell.length_a   1.000
_cell.length_b   1.000
_cell.length_c   1.000
_cell.angle_alpha   90.00
_cell.angle_beta   90.00
_cell.angle_gamma   90.00
#
_symmetry.space_group_name_H-M   'P 1'
#
loop_
_entity.id
_entity.type
_entity.pdbx_description
1 polymer ?
#
loop_
_entity_poly.entity_id
_entity_poly.type
_entity_poly.pdbx_seq_one_letter_code
_entity_poly.pdbx_strand_id
1 'polypeptide(L)'
;KIYVLVGYDTWVRITDPKYYPEGALNDVLARLFEAVNIVVTSREVGDAAGDVSVDAQRDRVASLAGLANGRLHFLCNDETMAQYSSSALRTAIAAGEPEVARGMLPECLVEFVGSLGLYDTPRG
;
A
#
# COMPACT_ATOMS: atom_id res chain seq x y z
N LYS A 1 -14.58 3.26 -16.89
CA LYS A 1 -13.20 3.73 -16.57
C LYS A 1 -12.63 2.80 -15.53
N ILE A 2 -11.38 2.34 -15.69
CA ILE A 2 -10.72 1.45 -14.73
C ILE A 2 -9.94 2.31 -13.73
N TYR A 3 -10.07 2.00 -12.44
CA TYR A 3 -9.35 2.63 -11.35
C TYR A 3 -8.45 1.61 -10.68
N VAL A 4 -7.20 1.97 -10.46
CA VAL A 4 -6.22 1.18 -9.72
C VAL A 4 -5.91 1.93 -8.42
N LEU A 5 -6.25 1.29 -7.30
CA LEU A 5 -5.97 1.81 -5.97
C LEU A 5 -4.64 1.25 -5.48
N VAL A 6 -3.72 2.12 -5.07
CA VAL A 6 -2.42 1.73 -4.53
C VAL A 6 -2.07 2.55 -3.28
N GLY A 7 -1.38 1.92 -2.34
CA GLY A 7 -0.73 2.63 -1.24
C GLY A 7 0.48 3.42 -1.72
N TYR A 8 0.84 4.48 -0.99
CA TYR A 8 1.99 5.33 -1.32
C TYR A 8 3.31 4.55 -1.46
N ASP A 9 3.55 3.51 -0.64
CA ASP A 9 4.73 2.65 -0.74
C ASP A 9 4.80 1.86 -2.07
N THR A 10 3.65 1.51 -2.62
CA THR A 10 3.56 0.87 -3.94
C THR A 10 3.75 1.91 -5.03
N TRP A 11 3.21 3.11 -4.86
CA TRP A 11 3.45 4.23 -5.77
C TRP A 11 4.92 4.63 -5.87
N VAL A 12 5.64 4.68 -4.74
CA VAL A 12 7.09 4.92 -4.71
C VAL A 12 7.81 3.87 -5.54
N ARG A 13 7.41 2.60 -5.47
CA ARG A 13 8.00 1.53 -6.30
C ARG A 13 7.64 1.67 -7.78
N ILE A 14 6.40 1.98 -8.11
CA ILE A 14 5.95 2.23 -9.50
C ILE A 14 6.70 3.41 -10.12
N THR A 15 7.11 4.39 -9.33
CA THR A 15 7.82 5.59 -9.81
C THR A 15 9.33 5.54 -9.61
N ASP A 16 9.87 4.41 -9.15
CA ASP A 16 11.31 4.24 -8.90
C ASP A 16 12.01 3.80 -10.20
N PRO A 17 12.91 4.64 -10.77
CA PRO A 17 13.58 4.34 -12.03
C PRO A 17 14.37 3.03 -12.03
N LYS A 18 14.76 2.49 -10.86
CA LYS A 18 15.54 1.24 -10.78
C LYS A 18 14.79 0.02 -11.31
N TYR A 19 13.47 0.08 -11.41
CA TYR A 19 12.64 -1.00 -11.96
C TYR A 19 12.43 -0.91 -13.47
N TYR A 20 13.06 0.06 -14.13
CA TYR A 20 12.87 0.34 -15.55
C TYR A 20 14.21 0.37 -16.29
N PRO A 21 14.24 0.02 -17.59
CA PRO A 21 15.36 0.37 -18.44
C PRO A 21 15.65 1.88 -18.39
N GLU A 22 16.90 2.24 -18.58
CA GLU A 22 17.33 3.65 -18.53
C GLU A 22 16.49 4.51 -19.49
N GLY A 23 15.92 5.60 -18.95
CA GLY A 23 15.07 6.54 -19.70
C GLY A 23 13.63 6.07 -19.97
N ALA A 24 13.27 4.81 -19.67
CA ALA A 24 11.97 4.25 -20.07
C ALA A 24 10.79 4.56 -19.13
N LEU A 25 11.06 5.04 -17.90
CA LEU A 25 10.02 5.22 -16.87
C LEU A 25 8.83 6.07 -17.36
N ASN A 26 9.11 7.25 -17.92
CA ASN A 26 8.05 8.18 -18.31
C ASN A 26 7.15 7.63 -19.42
N ASP A 27 7.72 6.94 -20.40
CA ASP A 27 6.97 6.32 -21.49
C ASP A 27 6.06 5.19 -20.96
N VAL A 28 6.58 4.39 -20.02
CA VAL A 28 5.78 3.33 -19.40
C VAL A 28 4.65 3.92 -18.55
N LEU A 29 4.92 4.95 -17.76
CA LEU A 29 3.88 5.63 -16.98
C LEU A 29 2.84 6.30 -17.87
N ALA A 30 3.24 6.94 -18.99
CA ALA A 30 2.30 7.51 -19.95
C ALA A 30 1.33 6.46 -20.49
N ARG A 31 1.85 5.32 -20.96
CA ARG A 31 1.04 4.19 -21.44
C ARG A 31 0.14 3.59 -20.36
N LEU A 32 0.61 3.55 -19.11
CA LEU A 32 -0.21 3.13 -17.99
C LEU A 32 -1.40 4.09 -17.80
N PHE A 33 -1.14 5.39 -17.79
CA PHE A 33 -2.18 6.40 -17.66
C PHE A 33 -3.15 6.41 -18.83
N GLU A 34 -2.76 6.02 -20.05
CA GLU A 34 -3.70 5.83 -21.16
C GLU A 34 -4.78 4.77 -20.89
N ALA A 35 -4.47 3.76 -20.08
CA ALA A 35 -5.37 2.65 -19.79
C ALA A 35 -6.17 2.84 -18.49
N VAL A 36 -5.59 3.46 -17.45
CA VAL A 36 -6.18 3.48 -16.10
C VAL A 36 -6.13 4.85 -15.43
N ASN A 37 -6.96 5.01 -14.40
CA ASN A 37 -6.83 6.08 -13.41
C ASN A 37 -6.15 5.48 -12.18
N ILE A 38 -5.16 6.17 -11.62
CA ILE A 38 -4.45 5.72 -10.43
C ILE A 38 -4.90 6.58 -9.25
N VAL A 39 -5.29 5.91 -8.18
CA VAL A 39 -5.61 6.53 -6.90
C VAL A 39 -4.54 6.10 -5.90
N VAL A 40 -3.73 7.05 -5.46
CA VAL A 40 -2.68 6.82 -4.46
C VAL A 40 -3.23 7.22 -3.10
N THR A 41 -3.23 6.29 -2.15
CA THR A 41 -3.60 6.60 -0.76
C THR A 41 -2.37 6.92 0.07
N SER A 42 -2.48 7.92 0.94
CA SER A 42 -1.42 8.26 1.90
C SER A 42 -1.09 7.09 2.83
N ARG A 43 0.09 7.18 3.44
CA ARG A 43 0.51 6.31 4.52
C ARG A 43 1.02 7.17 5.67
N GLU A 44 0.64 6.87 6.91
CA GLU A 44 1.10 7.66 8.05
C GLU A 44 2.56 7.34 8.42
N VAL A 45 3.17 8.30 9.13
CA VAL A 45 4.55 8.26 9.62
C VAL A 45 4.70 7.12 10.65
N GLY A 46 5.74 6.31 10.53
CA GLY A 46 6.02 5.16 11.41
C GLY A 46 5.88 3.78 10.75
N ASP A 47 5.29 3.72 9.56
CA ASP A 47 5.27 2.53 8.71
C ASP A 47 6.45 2.57 7.71
N ALA A 48 6.96 1.40 7.32
CA ALA A 48 8.25 1.18 6.62
C ALA A 48 8.59 2.01 5.35
N ALA A 49 7.71 2.88 4.87
CA ALA A 49 8.01 3.91 3.88
C ALA A 49 8.41 5.21 4.60
N GLY A 50 9.71 5.31 4.93
CA GLY A 50 10.35 6.33 5.78
C GLY A 50 9.65 7.67 5.95
N ASP A 51 9.74 8.23 7.17
CA ASP A 51 9.16 9.47 7.72
C ASP A 51 8.92 10.64 6.75
N VAL A 52 8.03 10.48 5.78
CA VAL A 52 7.62 11.52 4.84
C VAL A 52 6.19 11.89 5.18
N SER A 53 5.98 13.15 5.54
CA SER A 53 4.66 13.68 5.87
C SER A 53 3.66 13.47 4.73
N VAL A 54 2.37 13.34 5.06
CA VAL A 54 1.30 13.17 4.06
C VAL A 54 1.32 14.28 2.99
N ASP A 55 1.67 15.52 3.36
CA ASP A 55 1.81 16.62 2.41
C ASP A 55 2.97 16.40 1.43
N ALA A 56 4.13 15.94 1.91
CA ALA A 56 5.25 15.61 1.03
C ALA A 56 4.94 14.40 0.12
N GLN A 57 4.12 13.44 0.58
CA GLN A 57 3.61 12.37 -0.28
C GLN A 57 2.71 12.92 -1.39
N ARG A 58 1.78 13.84 -1.03
CA ARG A 58 0.90 14.51 -1.99
C ARG A 58 1.69 15.28 -3.04
N ASP A 59 2.70 16.04 -2.62
CA ASP A 59 3.55 16.83 -3.52
C ASP A 59 4.33 15.93 -4.48
N ARG A 60 4.86 14.81 -3.98
CA ARG A 60 5.56 13.82 -4.82
C ARG A 60 4.61 13.21 -5.85
N VAL A 61 3.39 12.86 -5.48
CA VAL A 61 2.38 12.35 -6.42
C VAL A 61 2.00 13.44 -7.44
N ALA A 62 1.79 14.68 -6.99
CA ALA A 62 1.46 15.82 -7.85
C ALA A 62 2.56 16.16 -8.85
N SER A 63 3.83 15.86 -8.56
CA SER A 63 4.96 16.09 -9.50
C SER A 63 4.79 15.38 -10.85
N LEU A 64 3.99 14.31 -10.91
CA LEU A 64 3.68 13.55 -12.12
C LEU A 64 2.31 13.90 -12.73
N ALA A 65 1.60 14.91 -12.21
CA ALA A 65 0.28 15.29 -12.69
C ALA A 65 0.26 15.67 -14.18
N GLY A 66 1.33 16.33 -14.66
CA GLY A 66 1.49 16.69 -16.07
C GLY A 66 1.54 15.45 -16.99
N LEU A 67 2.21 14.38 -16.55
CA LEU A 67 2.28 13.12 -17.27
C LEU A 67 0.94 12.35 -17.22
N ALA A 68 0.24 12.45 -16.10
CA ALA A 68 -0.99 11.70 -15.87
C ALA A 68 -2.23 12.27 -16.57
N ASN A 69 -2.19 13.52 -17.05
CA ASN A 69 -3.29 14.18 -17.75
C ASN A 69 -4.65 14.04 -17.02
N GLY A 70 -4.65 14.32 -15.71
CA GLY A 70 -5.84 14.26 -14.86
C GLY A 70 -6.27 12.86 -14.39
N ARG A 71 -5.46 11.82 -14.64
CA ARG A 71 -5.74 10.42 -14.25
C ARG A 71 -5.00 9.94 -13.01
N LEU A 72 -4.29 10.84 -12.33
CA LEU A 72 -3.60 10.56 -11.07
C LEU A 72 -4.30 11.34 -9.95
N HIS A 73 -4.69 10.61 -8.91
CA HIS A 73 -5.42 11.14 -7.77
C HIS A 73 -4.68 10.78 -6.48
N PHE A 74 -4.79 11.64 -5.48
CA PHE A 74 -4.27 11.40 -4.15
C PHE A 74 -5.40 11.46 -3.14
N LEU A 75 -5.47 10.47 -2.25
CA LEU A 75 -6.43 10.41 -1.15
C LEU A 75 -5.65 10.29 0.16
N CYS A 76 -6.04 11.09 1.16
CA CYS A 76 -5.56 10.88 2.51
C CYS A 76 -6.36 9.74 3.16
N ASN A 77 -5.67 8.74 3.69
CA ASN A 77 -6.28 7.74 4.54
C ASN A 77 -6.61 8.34 5.91
N ASP A 78 -7.57 7.71 6.58
CA ASP A 78 -7.86 7.99 7.99
C ASP A 78 -6.67 7.53 8.86
N GLU A 79 -6.26 8.36 9.81
CA GLU A 79 -5.16 8.08 10.74
C GLU A 79 -5.39 6.77 11.51
N THR A 80 -6.64 6.43 11.81
CA THR A 80 -7.01 5.17 12.47
C THR A 80 -6.71 3.94 11.62
N MET A 81 -6.51 4.09 10.31
CA MET A 81 -6.18 2.97 9.43
C MET A 81 -4.68 2.62 9.46
N ALA A 82 -3.84 3.52 9.96
CA ALA A 82 -2.38 3.32 10.03
C ALA A 82 -1.98 2.12 10.90
N GLN A 83 -2.80 1.76 11.89
CA GLN A 83 -2.52 0.63 12.79
C GLN A 83 -2.73 -0.74 12.12
N TYR A 84 -3.35 -0.80 10.94
CA TYR A 84 -3.65 -2.06 10.26
C TYR A 84 -2.61 -2.37 9.18
N SER A 85 -1.66 -3.24 9.50
CA SER A 85 -0.73 -3.80 8.51
C SER A 85 -0.77 -5.33 8.52
N SER A 86 -0.61 -5.94 7.35
CA SER A 86 -0.53 -7.41 7.26
C SER A 86 0.66 -7.98 8.03
N SER A 87 1.73 -7.20 8.22
CA SER A 87 2.87 -7.60 9.05
C SER A 87 2.52 -7.64 10.53
N ALA A 88 1.86 -6.59 11.06
CA ALA A 88 1.40 -6.56 12.45
C ALA A 88 0.40 -7.69 12.73
N LEU A 89 -0.54 -7.94 11.81
CA LEU A 89 -1.47 -9.07 11.91
C LEU A 89 -0.75 -10.42 12.00
N ARG A 90 0.21 -10.68 11.10
CA ARG A 90 0.98 -11.94 11.13
C ARG A 90 1.77 -12.10 12.42
N THR A 91 2.35 -11.02 12.93
CA THR A 91 3.04 -11.03 14.23
C THR A 91 2.09 -11.39 15.37
N ALA A 92 0.90 -10.79 15.41
CA ALA A 92 -0.11 -11.10 16.43
C ALA A 92 -0.56 -12.56 16.38
N ILE A 93 -0.78 -13.11 15.19
CA ILE A 93 -1.13 -14.53 15.01
C ILE A 93 0.01 -15.43 15.50
N ALA A 94 1.24 -15.17 15.06
CA ALA A 94 2.41 -15.97 15.46
C ALA A 94 2.71 -15.90 16.97
N ALA A 95 2.35 -14.79 17.62
CA ALA A 95 2.45 -14.59 19.07
C ALA A 95 1.34 -15.30 19.86
N GLY A 96 0.33 -15.87 19.20
CA GLY A 96 -0.81 -16.51 19.86
C GLY A 96 -1.79 -15.49 20.46
N GLU A 97 -1.94 -14.32 19.83
CA GLU A 97 -2.81 -13.23 20.28
C GLU A 97 -4.05 -13.08 19.38
N PRO A 98 -5.01 -14.04 19.41
CA PRO A 98 -6.16 -14.05 18.50
C PRO A 98 -7.11 -12.87 18.67
N GLU A 99 -7.19 -12.28 19.87
CA GLU A 99 -8.02 -11.09 20.11
C GLU A 99 -7.51 -9.86 19.37
N VAL A 100 -6.18 -9.71 19.27
CA VAL A 100 -5.57 -8.64 18.48
C VAL A 100 -5.88 -8.84 16.99
N ALA A 101 -5.80 -10.08 16.50
CA ALA A 101 -6.17 -10.42 15.12
C ALA A 101 -7.66 -10.15 14.82
N ARG A 102 -8.58 -10.44 15.75
CA ARG A 102 -10.02 -10.12 15.62
C ARG A 102 -10.29 -8.61 15.57
N GLY A 103 -9.44 -7.80 16.19
CA GLY A 103 -9.50 -6.35 16.06
C GLY A 103 -9.08 -5.83 14.68
N MET A 104 -8.38 -6.63 13.88
CA MET A 104 -7.79 -6.23 12.60
C MET A 104 -8.45 -6.89 11.37
N LEU A 105 -9.12 -8.02 11.56
CA LEU A 105 -9.75 -8.79 10.50
C LEU A 105 -11.21 -9.12 10.81
N PRO A 106 -12.07 -9.21 9.78
CA PRO A 106 -13.35 -9.89 9.88
C PRO A 106 -13.20 -11.30 10.49
N GLU A 107 -14.15 -11.67 11.35
CA GLU A 107 -14.12 -12.94 12.10
C GLU A 107 -13.95 -14.17 11.18
N CYS A 108 -14.63 -14.20 10.04
CA CYS A 108 -14.51 -15.29 9.07
C CYS A 108 -13.08 -15.48 8.51
N LEU A 109 -12.27 -14.40 8.44
CA LEU A 109 -10.87 -14.49 8.02
C LEU A 109 -9.97 -14.97 9.16
N VAL A 110 -10.29 -14.63 10.41
CA VAL A 110 -9.58 -15.15 11.60
C VAL A 110 -9.80 -16.65 11.71
N GLU A 111 -11.05 -17.11 11.57
CA GLU A 111 -11.39 -18.54 11.55
C GLU A 111 -10.68 -19.27 10.41
N PHE A 112 -10.70 -18.69 9.21
CA PHE A 112 -10.01 -19.27 8.05
C PHE A 112 -8.52 -19.44 8.29
N VAL A 113 -7.84 -18.38 8.77
CA VAL A 113 -6.41 -18.40 9.09
C VAL A 113 -6.09 -19.47 10.14
N GLY A 114 -6.88 -19.52 11.22
CA GLY A 114 -6.69 -20.51 12.29
C GLY A 114 -6.96 -21.95 11.84
N SER A 115 -7.99 -22.17 11.02
CA SER A 115 -8.34 -23.52 10.53
C SER A 115 -7.25 -24.17 9.67
N LEU A 116 -6.43 -23.34 9.02
CA LEU A 116 -5.36 -23.76 8.13
C LEU A 116 -3.97 -23.67 8.78
N GLY A 117 -3.87 -23.22 10.04
CA GLY A 117 -2.57 -22.98 10.69
C GLY A 117 -1.69 -21.97 9.95
N LEU A 118 -2.31 -20.99 9.26
CA LEU A 118 -1.54 -19.99 8.51
C LEU A 118 -0.81 -19.06 9.48
N TYR A 119 0.47 -18.84 9.21
CA TYR A 119 1.36 -17.98 10.01
C TYR A 119 1.71 -18.53 11.40
N ASP A 120 1.41 -19.80 11.67
CA ASP A 120 1.99 -20.52 12.80
C ASP A 120 3.51 -20.60 12.62
N THR A 121 4.27 -20.20 13.63
CA THR A 121 5.73 -20.37 13.64
C THR A 121 6.02 -21.87 13.51
N PRO A 122 6.94 -22.32 12.62
CA PRO A 122 7.28 -23.73 12.52
C PRO A 122 7.67 -24.24 13.91
N ARG A 123 6.97 -25.26 14.40
CA ARG A 123 7.40 -25.98 15.60
C ARG A 123 8.73 -26.67 15.24
N GLY A 124 9.83 -26.06 15.66
CA GLY A 124 11.14 -26.71 15.69
C GLY A 124 11.13 -27.92 16.63
#